data_AF-A0A929ANQ5-F1
#
_entry.id   AF-A0A929ANQ5-F1
#
_cell.length_a   1.000
_cell.length_b   1.000
_cell.length_c   1.000
_cell.angle_alpha   90.00
_cell.angle_beta   90.00
_cell.angle_gamma   90.00
#
_symmetry.space_group_name_H-M   'P 1'
#
loop_
_entity.id
_entity.type
_entity.pdbx_description
1 polymer ?
#
loop_
_entity_poly.entity_id
_entity_poly.type
_entity_poly.pdbx_seq_one_letter_code
_entity_poly.pdbx_strand_id
1 'polypeptide(L)'
;MRELGLSNQSVFHISPLIRITLMALYLALTIPLPFLAQVSSAPVPSVGLWIGIGLGLLVLYGALSERVIVDEEKIQVAYPRWMPTFLRKGWDLPWADVKDLKMRTTGQGGLVYYFVSQSSQKAYLLPMRVVGFARLVKRVEIHTGIDTTDIRPLAQPWMYLILLGFTLLLLLADGWTIWTALTQGLIA
;
A
#
# COMPACT_ATOMS: atom_id res chain seq x y z
N MET A 1 -3.56 8.68 42.91
CA MET A 1 -4.00 9.32 41.64
C MET A 1 -2.95 9.05 40.57
N ARG A 2 -3.14 8.00 39.77
CA ARG A 2 -2.49 7.84 38.46
C ARG A 2 -3.63 7.62 37.49
N GLU A 3 -4.04 8.67 36.80
CA GLU A 3 -4.93 8.54 35.66
C GLU A 3 -4.16 7.74 34.60
N LEU A 4 -4.46 6.44 34.52
CA LEU A 4 -4.21 5.67 33.30
C LEU A 4 -5.23 6.19 32.28
N GLY A 5 -4.96 7.37 31.73
CA GLY A 5 -5.59 7.84 30.51
C GLY A 5 -5.24 6.82 29.44
N LEU A 6 -6.17 5.90 29.17
CA LEU A 6 -6.12 5.03 28.01
C LEU A 6 -6.17 5.95 26.80
N SER A 7 -4.99 6.39 26.33
CA SER A 7 -4.89 7.10 25.07
C SER A 7 -5.58 6.24 24.02
N ASN A 8 -6.69 6.74 23.47
CA ASN A 8 -7.54 5.97 22.57
C ASN A 8 -6.90 5.96 21.16
N GLN A 9 -5.64 5.54 21.11
CA GLN A 9 -4.80 5.49 19.95
C GLN A 9 -5.24 4.31 19.08
N SER A 10 -5.72 4.63 17.88
CA SER A 10 -6.11 3.66 16.88
C SER A 10 -5.06 3.58 15.78
N VAL A 11 -4.59 2.37 15.49
CA VAL A 11 -3.64 2.13 14.39
C VAL A 11 -4.36 1.38 13.27
N PHE A 12 -4.35 1.96 12.08
CA PHE A 12 -4.90 1.37 10.88
C PHE A 12 -3.77 1.00 9.92
N HIS A 13 -3.77 -0.25 9.47
CA HIS A 13 -2.81 -0.76 8.51
C HIS A 13 -3.38 -0.74 7.09
N ILE A 14 -2.53 -0.80 6.07
CA ILE A 14 -2.99 -1.12 4.71
C ILE A 14 -3.78 -2.43 4.73
N SER A 15 -4.86 -2.49 3.96
CA SER A 15 -5.68 -3.70 3.83
C SER A 15 -4.83 -4.92 3.48
N PRO A 16 -4.92 -6.03 4.24
CA PRO A 16 -4.19 -7.25 3.95
C PRO A 16 -4.44 -7.79 2.53
N LEU A 17 -5.67 -7.63 2.03
CA LEU A 17 -6.03 -7.99 0.65
C LEU A 17 -5.15 -7.25 -0.35
N ILE A 18 -5.05 -5.92 -0.23
CA ILE A 18 -4.20 -5.09 -1.12
C ILE A 18 -2.75 -5.55 -1.02
N ARG A 19 -2.26 -5.75 0.19
CA ARG A 19 -0.86 -6.11 0.45
C ARG A 19 -0.50 -7.45 -0.17
N ILE A 20 -1.31 -8.48 0.08
CA ILE A 20 -1.10 -9.83 -0.45
C ILE A 20 -1.21 -9.82 -1.98
N THR A 21 -2.24 -9.19 -2.54
CA THR A 21 -2.43 -9.12 -3.99
C THR A 21 -1.24 -8.46 -4.68
N LEU A 22 -0.76 -7.32 -4.20
CA LEU A 22 0.36 -6.61 -4.83
C LEU A 22 1.69 -7.36 -4.66
N MET A 23 1.92 -8.00 -3.51
CA MET A 23 3.09 -8.85 -3.31
C MET A 23 3.07 -10.10 -4.22
N ALA A 24 1.91 -10.75 -4.33
CA ALA A 24 1.74 -11.90 -5.21
C ALA A 24 1.94 -11.50 -6.68
N LEU A 25 1.38 -10.36 -7.11
CA LEU A 25 1.54 -9.85 -8.47
C LEU A 25 3.00 -9.53 -8.78
N TYR A 26 3.70 -8.91 -7.83
CA TYR A 26 5.13 -8.66 -7.97
C TYR A 26 5.90 -9.97 -8.19
N LEU A 27 5.65 -10.99 -7.36
CA LEU A 27 6.30 -12.30 -7.52
C LEU A 27 5.97 -12.95 -8.86
N ALA A 28 4.69 -12.93 -9.27
CA ALA A 28 4.24 -13.47 -10.54
C ALA A 28 4.99 -12.84 -11.73
N LEU A 29 5.13 -11.52 -11.73
CA LEU A 29 5.80 -10.81 -12.83
C LEU A 29 7.32 -10.97 -12.82
N THR A 30 7.93 -11.28 -11.67
CA THR A 30 9.39 -11.24 -11.52
C THR A 30 10.06 -12.61 -11.46
N ILE A 31 9.44 -13.61 -10.83
CA ILE A 31 9.99 -14.97 -10.69
C ILE A 31 10.33 -15.61 -12.04
N PRO A 32 9.56 -15.43 -13.13
CA PRO A 32 9.91 -16.01 -14.43
C PRO A 32 11.16 -15.38 -15.07
N LEU A 33 11.53 -14.15 -14.71
CA LEU A 33 12.59 -13.40 -15.41
C LEU A 33 13.97 -14.07 -15.33
N PRO A 34 14.45 -14.56 -14.17
CA PRO A 34 15.71 -15.29 -14.09
C PRO A 34 15.76 -16.56 -14.94
N PHE A 35 14.62 -17.25 -15.12
CA PHE A 35 14.51 -18.44 -15.97
C PHE A 35 14.54 -18.07 -17.46
N LEU A 36 13.77 -17.04 -17.83
CA LEU A 36 13.78 -16.49 -19.20
C LEU A 36 15.16 -16.01 -19.62
N ALA A 37 15.92 -15.38 -18.72
CA ALA A 37 17.28 -14.94 -18.99
C ALA A 37 18.22 -16.11 -19.34
N GLN A 38 18.06 -17.27 -18.69
CA GLN A 38 18.86 -18.47 -18.99
C GLN A 38 18.49 -19.05 -20.36
N VAL A 39 17.19 -19.21 -20.64
CA VAL A 39 16.72 -19.79 -21.91
C VAL A 39 17.05 -18.88 -23.10
N SER A 40 16.96 -17.56 -22.93
CA SER A 40 17.21 -16.59 -24.02
C SER A 40 18.68 -16.18 -24.16
N SER A 41 19.60 -16.70 -23.33
CA SER A 41 21.01 -16.26 -23.28
C SER A 41 21.15 -14.74 -23.14
N ALA A 42 20.30 -14.13 -22.32
CA ALA A 42 20.28 -12.69 -22.14
C ALA A 42 21.60 -12.19 -21.55
N PRO A 43 22.04 -10.95 -21.87
CA PRO A 43 23.30 -10.39 -21.37
C PRO A 43 23.28 -10.07 -19.86
N VAL A 44 22.18 -10.33 -19.16
CA VAL A 44 22.00 -10.05 -17.74
C VAL A 44 22.14 -11.34 -16.94
N PRO A 45 23.07 -11.41 -15.96
CA PRO A 45 23.23 -12.60 -15.13
C PRO A 45 21.97 -12.90 -14.29
N SER A 46 21.51 -14.15 -14.29
CA SER A 46 20.32 -14.57 -13.53
C SER A 46 20.45 -14.33 -12.03
N VAL A 47 21.66 -14.43 -11.46
CA VAL A 47 21.93 -14.10 -10.05
C VAL A 47 21.65 -12.63 -9.76
N GLY A 48 22.04 -11.73 -10.67
CA GLY A 48 21.77 -10.30 -10.54
C GLY A 48 20.27 -9.99 -10.55
N LEU A 49 19.51 -10.71 -11.37
CA LEU A 49 18.04 -10.61 -11.38
C LEU A 49 17.46 -11.08 -10.04
N TRP A 50 17.88 -12.22 -9.49
CA TRP A 50 17.42 -12.67 -8.17
C TRP A 50 17.69 -11.65 -7.06
N ILE A 51 18.88 -11.05 -7.05
CA ILE A 51 19.22 -9.99 -6.08
C ILE A 51 18.31 -8.77 -6.27
N GLY A 52 18.12 -8.31 -7.51
CA GLY A 52 17.24 -7.19 -7.83
C GLY A 52 15.79 -7.45 -7.41
N ILE A 53 15.31 -8.68 -7.59
CA ILE A 53 13.97 -9.11 -7.17
C ILE A 53 13.86 -9.10 -5.63
N GLY A 54 14.86 -9.61 -4.91
CA GLY A 54 14.89 -9.56 -3.45
C GLY A 54 14.87 -8.13 -2.92
N LEU A 55 15.68 -7.24 -3.50
CA LEU A 55 15.70 -5.81 -3.14
C LEU A 55 14.39 -5.11 -3.46
N GLY A 56 13.81 -5.36 -4.64
CA GLY A 56 12.52 -4.80 -5.04
C GLY A 56 11.39 -5.28 -4.12
N LEU A 57 11.39 -6.55 -3.74
CA LEU A 57 10.44 -7.10 -2.77
C LEU A 57 10.56 -6.42 -1.41
N LEU A 58 11.78 -6.18 -0.92
CA LEU A 58 12.03 -5.48 0.34
C LEU A 58 11.49 -4.03 0.30
N VAL A 59 11.76 -3.31 -0.78
CA VAL A 59 11.24 -1.96 -0.99
C VAL A 59 9.71 -1.96 -1.05
N LEU A 60 9.11 -2.87 -1.83
CA LEU A 60 7.67 -3.03 -1.96
C LEU A 60 7.02 -3.35 -0.60
N TYR A 61 7.58 -4.30 0.13
CA TYR A 61 7.09 -4.71 1.45
C TYR A 61 7.04 -3.53 2.42
N GLY A 62 8.09 -2.71 2.45
CA GLY A 62 8.11 -1.54 3.32
C GLY A 62 7.19 -0.42 2.84
N ALA A 63 7.06 -0.21 1.52
CA ALA A 63 6.11 0.74 0.96
C ALA A 63 4.65 0.36 1.28
N LEU A 64 4.36 -0.93 1.41
CA LEU A 64 3.06 -1.48 1.83
C LEU A 64 2.92 -1.65 3.35
N SER A 65 3.93 -1.25 4.13
CA SER A 65 3.91 -1.30 5.60
C SER A 65 3.47 0.02 6.24
N GLU A 66 2.86 0.92 5.47
CA GLU A 66 2.27 2.17 5.94
C GLU A 66 1.25 1.92 7.06
N ARG A 67 1.28 2.78 8.07
CA ARG A 67 0.37 2.77 9.22
C ARG A 67 -0.21 4.16 9.41
N VAL A 68 -1.52 4.24 9.59
CA VAL A 68 -2.21 5.47 9.96
C VAL A 68 -2.49 5.38 11.44
N ILE A 69 -1.93 6.31 12.20
CA ILE A 69 -2.09 6.39 13.64
C ILE A 69 -2.98 7.59 13.91
N VAL A 70 -4.08 7.36 14.61
CA VAL A 70 -5.04 8.38 15.02
C VAL A 70 -5.11 8.37 16.54
N ASP A 71 -4.82 9.51 17.14
CA ASP A 71 -4.99 9.76 18.56
C ASP A 71 -5.92 10.98 18.76
N GLU A 72 -6.01 11.46 19.99
CA GLU A 72 -6.91 12.57 20.35
C GLU A 72 -6.40 13.94 19.87
N GLU A 73 -5.11 14.05 19.54
CA GLU A 73 -4.46 15.31 19.18
C GLU A 73 -4.23 15.42 17.68
N LYS A 74 -3.96 14.30 17.00
CA LYS A 74 -3.55 14.28 15.59
C LYS A 74 -3.90 13.01 14.83
N ILE A 75 -3.78 13.12 13.51
CA ILE A 75 -3.66 12.02 12.57
C ILE A 75 -2.25 12.02 11.97
N GLN A 76 -1.62 10.86 11.90
CA GLN A 76 -0.31 10.72 11.28
C GLN A 76 -0.20 9.46 10.42
N VAL A 77 0.53 9.57 9.33
CA VAL A 77 0.94 8.46 8.48
C VAL A 77 2.40 8.15 8.77
N ALA A 78 2.66 6.95 9.29
CA ALA A 78 3.97 6.49 9.70
C ALA A 78 4.41 5.24 8.92
N TYR A 79 5.72 5.10 8.76
CA TYR A 79 6.36 3.95 8.14
C TYR A 79 7.23 3.21 9.17
N PRO A 80 7.57 1.93 8.95
CA PRO A 80 8.49 1.20 9.83
C PRO A 80 9.85 1.90 9.94
N ARG A 81 10.50 1.79 11.11
CA ARG A 81 11.80 2.45 11.38
C ARG A 81 12.93 2.06 10.42
N TRP A 82 12.86 0.86 9.85
CA TRP A 82 13.87 0.36 8.91
C TRP A 82 13.69 0.94 7.48
N MET A 83 12.53 1.53 7.17
CA MET A 83 12.28 2.15 5.87
C MET A 83 12.98 3.51 5.81
N PRO A 84 13.89 3.74 4.84
CA PRO A 84 14.54 5.03 4.71
C PRO A 84 13.57 6.16 4.41
N THR A 85 13.72 7.27 5.13
CA THR A 85 12.91 8.49 4.95
C THR A 85 13.04 9.13 3.56
N PHE A 86 14.10 8.81 2.81
CA PHE A 86 14.26 9.30 1.44
C PHE A 86 13.35 8.56 0.43
N LEU A 87 12.98 7.30 0.71
CA LEU A 87 12.06 6.54 -0.15
C LEU A 87 10.61 6.98 0.07
N ARG A 88 10.21 7.12 1.34
CA ARG A 88 8.90 7.64 1.71
C ARG A 88 8.96 8.44 3.00
N LYS A 89 8.34 9.61 2.98
CA LYS A 89 8.12 10.44 4.17
C LYS A 89 6.71 10.20 4.68
N GLY A 90 6.62 9.90 5.97
CA GLY A 90 5.37 10.05 6.71
C GLY A 90 5.00 11.52 6.87
N TRP A 91 3.83 11.77 7.42
CA TRP A 91 3.37 13.10 7.78
C TRP A 91 2.49 13.02 9.01
N ASP A 92 2.39 14.12 9.75
CA ASP A 92 1.49 14.29 10.87
C ASP A 92 0.71 15.59 10.73
N LEU A 93 -0.54 15.59 11.21
CA LEU A 93 -1.45 16.71 11.16
C LEU A 93 -2.26 16.76 12.46
N PRO A 94 -2.04 17.78 13.31
CA PRO A 94 -2.88 18.04 14.47
C PRO A 94 -4.32 18.30 14.05
N TRP A 95 -5.30 17.80 14.82
CA TRP A 95 -6.72 18.04 14.56
C TRP A 95 -7.07 19.52 14.61
N ALA A 96 -6.43 20.28 15.52
CA ALA A 96 -6.59 21.73 15.63
C ALA A 96 -6.20 22.47 14.34
N ASP A 97 -5.30 21.91 13.54
CA ASP A 97 -4.86 22.49 12.27
C ASP A 97 -5.74 22.09 11.08
N VAL A 98 -6.68 21.15 11.24
CA VAL A 98 -7.58 20.74 10.16
C VAL A 98 -8.60 21.85 9.93
N LYS A 99 -8.61 22.41 8.72
CA LYS A 99 -9.60 23.41 8.30
C LYS A 99 -10.82 22.76 7.66
N ASP A 100 -10.54 21.87 6.72
CA ASP A 100 -11.52 21.38 5.75
C ASP A 100 -10.99 20.10 5.09
N LEU A 101 -11.90 19.32 4.50
CA LEU A 101 -11.59 18.11 3.75
C LEU A 101 -12.08 18.28 2.30
N LYS A 102 -11.15 18.55 1.39
CA LYS A 102 -11.47 18.83 -0.01
C LYS A 102 -11.40 17.60 -0.88
N MET A 103 -12.50 17.35 -1.59
CA MET A 103 -12.58 16.34 -2.64
C MET A 103 -11.85 16.80 -3.90
N ARG A 104 -11.10 15.90 -4.53
CA ARG A 104 -10.45 16.07 -5.83
C ARG A 104 -10.68 14.83 -6.69
N THR A 105 -10.91 15.05 -7.97
CA THR A 105 -10.97 13.98 -8.97
C THR A 105 -9.56 13.60 -9.40
N THR A 106 -9.34 12.31 -9.59
CA THR A 106 -8.11 11.76 -10.18
C THR A 106 -8.25 11.71 -11.71
N GLY A 107 -7.13 11.63 -12.43
CA GLY A 107 -7.14 11.49 -13.90
C GLY A 107 -7.83 10.22 -14.40
N GLN A 108 -8.07 9.23 -13.53
CA GLN A 108 -8.79 7.99 -13.83
C GLN A 108 -10.27 8.04 -13.39
N GLY A 109 -10.79 9.23 -13.05
CA GLY A 109 -12.21 9.42 -12.65
C GLY A 109 -12.54 9.02 -11.22
N GLY A 110 -11.58 8.52 -10.43
CA GLY A 110 -11.77 8.23 -9.00
C GLY A 110 -11.72 9.49 -8.12
N LEU A 111 -12.29 9.41 -6.92
CA LEU A 111 -12.32 10.51 -5.94
C LEU A 111 -11.26 10.31 -4.85
N VAL A 112 -10.53 11.37 -4.54
CA VAL A 112 -9.56 11.43 -3.43
C VAL A 112 -9.84 12.65 -2.57
N TYR A 113 -9.57 12.54 -1.27
CA TYR A 113 -9.83 13.59 -0.30
C TYR A 113 -8.53 14.08 0.32
N TYR A 114 -8.43 15.39 0.50
CA TYR A 114 -7.25 16.03 1.09
C TYR A 114 -7.66 16.89 2.28
N PHE A 115 -7.00 16.68 3.41
CA PHE A 115 -7.04 17.61 4.53
C PHE A 115 -6.35 18.91 4.13
N VAL A 116 -7.03 20.03 4.36
CA VAL A 116 -6.47 21.37 4.21
C VAL A 116 -6.07 21.87 5.58
N SER A 117 -4.80 22.23 5.74
CA SER A 117 -4.31 22.82 6.99
C SER A 117 -4.65 24.30 7.07
N GLN A 118 -4.94 24.80 8.28
CA GLN A 118 -5.14 26.23 8.55
C GLN A 118 -3.81 26.98 8.55
N SER A 119 -2.79 26.41 9.20
CA SER A 119 -1.47 27.04 9.36
C SER A 119 -0.55 26.83 8.15
N SER A 120 -0.82 25.84 7.30
CA SER A 120 0.03 25.50 6.15
C SER A 120 -0.76 25.50 4.85
N GLN A 121 -0.15 26.00 3.77
CA GLN A 121 -0.70 25.82 2.40
C GLN A 121 -0.59 24.35 1.90
N LYS A 122 -0.04 23.45 2.72
CA LYS A 122 0.07 22.03 2.38
C LYS A 122 -1.26 21.32 2.57
N ALA A 123 -1.55 20.41 1.63
CA ALA A 123 -2.69 19.52 1.70
C ALA A 123 -2.21 18.09 1.95
N TYR A 124 -2.88 17.38 2.85
CA TYR A 124 -2.50 16.02 3.25
C TYR A 124 -3.54 15.03 2.72
N LEU A 125 -3.09 14.02 1.96
CA LEU A 125 -4.00 13.03 1.38
C LEU A 125 -4.60 12.14 2.47
N LEU A 126 -5.94 12.01 2.49
CA LEU A 126 -6.63 11.05 3.33
C LEU A 126 -6.22 9.61 2.94
N PRO A 127 -5.73 8.78 3.88
CA PRO A 127 -5.35 7.41 3.55
C PRO A 127 -6.56 6.54 3.19
N MET A 128 -6.80 6.35 1.89
CA MET A 128 -7.96 5.61 1.36
C MET A 128 -7.80 4.07 1.37
N ARG A 129 -6.60 3.55 1.65
CA ARG A 129 -6.23 2.14 1.45
C ARG A 129 -6.10 1.32 2.74
N VAL A 130 -6.61 1.86 3.85
CA VAL A 130 -6.50 1.21 5.16
C VAL A 130 -7.62 0.19 5.40
N VAL A 131 -7.31 -0.84 6.18
CA VAL A 131 -8.33 -1.72 6.75
C VAL A 131 -9.19 -0.95 7.73
N GLY A 132 -10.51 -1.19 7.71
CA GLY A 132 -11.43 -0.47 8.59
C GLY A 132 -11.56 1.02 8.26
N PHE A 133 -11.45 1.39 6.98
CA PHE A 133 -11.58 2.78 6.51
C PHE A 133 -12.82 3.51 7.07
N ALA A 134 -13.98 2.83 7.15
CA ALA A 134 -15.18 3.43 7.76
C ALA A 134 -14.97 3.86 9.22
N ARG A 135 -14.17 3.11 9.99
CA ARG A 135 -13.81 3.48 11.37
C ARG A 135 -12.83 4.64 11.40
N LEU A 136 -11.87 4.70 10.47
CA LEU A 136 -10.96 5.85 10.33
C LEU A 136 -11.77 7.13 10.05
N VAL A 137 -12.65 7.07 9.06
CA VAL A 137 -13.47 8.20 8.62
C VAL A 137 -14.41 8.68 9.73
N LYS A 138 -15.05 7.77 10.46
CA LYS A 138 -15.83 8.12 11.66
C LYS A 138 -15.01 8.82 12.74
N ARG A 139 -13.74 8.45 12.93
CA ARG A 139 -12.85 9.16 13.88
C ARG A 139 -12.51 10.56 13.38
N VAL A 140 -12.28 10.72 12.07
CA VAL A 140 -12.09 12.05 11.46
C VAL A 140 -13.32 12.93 11.74
N GLU A 141 -14.53 12.44 11.46
CA GLU A 141 -15.78 13.18 11.70
C GLU A 141 -15.96 13.57 13.19
N ILE A 142 -15.66 12.67 14.12
CA ILE A 142 -15.73 12.96 15.56
C ILE A 142 -14.77 14.09 15.96
N HIS A 143 -13.57 14.14 15.37
CA HIS A 143 -12.55 15.13 15.74
C HIS A 143 -12.67 16.46 14.98
N THR A 144 -13.19 16.46 13.75
CA THR A 144 -13.27 17.66 12.91
C THR A 144 -14.69 18.23 12.79
N GLY A 145 -15.72 17.45 13.12
CA GLY A 145 -17.13 17.81 12.90
C GLY A 145 -17.55 17.88 11.43
N ILE A 146 -16.67 17.47 10.50
CA ILE A 146 -16.94 17.46 9.05
C ILE A 146 -17.74 16.19 8.72
N ASP A 147 -18.88 16.34 8.05
CA ASP A 147 -19.67 15.20 7.58
C ASP A 147 -18.87 14.37 6.58
N THR A 148 -18.74 13.07 6.85
CA THR A 148 -17.97 12.14 6.05
C THR A 148 -18.80 11.02 5.41
N THR A 149 -20.13 11.13 5.43
CA THR A 149 -21.08 10.09 5.00
C THR A 149 -20.83 9.59 3.57
N ASP A 150 -20.47 10.47 2.64
CA ASP A 150 -20.25 10.12 1.23
C ASP A 150 -18.82 9.68 0.89
N ILE A 151 -17.91 9.66 1.87
CA ILE A 151 -16.50 9.35 1.63
C ILE A 151 -16.30 7.84 1.52
N ARG A 152 -15.96 7.40 0.32
CA ARG A 152 -15.72 5.98 0.01
C ARG A 152 -14.25 5.72 -0.33
N PRO A 153 -13.72 4.52 -0.04
CA PRO A 153 -12.39 4.13 -0.49
C PRO A 153 -12.25 4.25 -2.01
N LEU A 154 -11.10 4.74 -2.47
CA LEU A 154 -10.80 4.95 -3.90
C LEU A 154 -10.88 3.63 -4.69
N ALA A 155 -10.26 2.58 -4.15
CA ALA A 155 -10.21 1.27 -4.76
C ALA A 155 -11.04 0.31 -3.91
N GLN A 156 -12.09 -0.22 -4.53
CA GLN A 156 -13.05 -1.04 -3.83
C GLN A 156 -12.53 -2.49 -3.73
N PRO A 157 -12.86 -3.24 -2.66
CA PRO A 157 -12.24 -4.54 -2.40
C PRO A 157 -12.30 -5.53 -3.56
N TRP A 158 -13.38 -5.52 -4.35
CA TRP A 158 -13.53 -6.41 -5.51
C TRP A 158 -12.46 -6.21 -6.59
N MET A 159 -11.94 -4.99 -6.76
CA MET A 159 -10.89 -4.72 -7.77
C MET A 159 -9.63 -5.53 -7.45
N TYR A 160 -9.27 -5.59 -6.17
CA TYR A 160 -8.12 -6.38 -5.70
C TYR A 160 -8.40 -7.87 -5.68
N LEU A 161 -9.65 -8.31 -5.53
CA LEU A 161 -10.03 -9.72 -5.67
C LEU A 161 -9.89 -10.20 -7.12
N ILE A 162 -10.37 -9.40 -8.09
CA ILE A 162 -10.21 -9.70 -9.51
C ILE A 162 -8.72 -9.75 -9.87
N LEU A 163 -7.96 -8.73 -9.44
CA LEU A 163 -6.51 -8.70 -9.66
C LEU A 163 -5.81 -9.91 -9.04
N LEU A 164 -6.22 -10.32 -7.83
CA LEU A 164 -5.69 -11.52 -7.18
C LEU A 164 -6.01 -12.76 -8.00
N GLY A 165 -7.25 -12.90 -8.50
CA GLY A 165 -7.64 -14.00 -9.37
C GLY A 165 -6.76 -14.11 -10.62
N PHE A 166 -6.55 -13.01 -11.34
CA PHE A 166 -5.65 -12.99 -12.50
C PHE A 166 -4.18 -13.24 -12.12
N THR A 167 -3.75 -12.74 -10.96
CA THR A 167 -2.40 -12.99 -10.44
C THR A 167 -2.18 -14.48 -10.19
N LEU A 168 -3.17 -15.18 -9.63
CA LEU A 168 -3.09 -16.62 -9.40
C LEU A 168 -3.08 -17.40 -10.73
N LEU A 169 -3.90 -17.00 -11.71
CA LEU A 169 -3.86 -17.59 -13.05
C LEU A 169 -2.50 -17.41 -13.72
N LEU A 170 -1.91 -16.22 -13.58
CA LEU A 170 -0.57 -15.92 -14.09
C LEU A 170 0.48 -16.83 -13.42
N LEU A 171 0.46 -16.95 -12.09
CA LEU A 171 1.37 -17.83 -11.35
C LEU A 171 1.24 -19.30 -11.77
N LEU A 172 0.03 -19.78 -12.03
CA LEU A 172 -0.20 -21.13 -12.51
C LEU A 172 0.38 -21.33 -13.93
N ALA A 173 0.17 -20.37 -14.84
CA ALA A 173 0.71 -20.42 -16.18
C ALA A 173 2.26 -20.35 -16.18
N ASP A 174 2.83 -19.47 -15.36
CA ASP A 174 4.28 -19.33 -15.21
C ASP A 174 4.89 -20.59 -14.60
N GLY A 175 4.29 -21.12 -13.52
CA GLY A 175 4.72 -22.36 -12.88
C GLY A 175 4.68 -23.55 -13.83
N TRP A 176 3.61 -23.68 -14.62
CA TRP A 176 3.49 -24.69 -15.66
C TRP A 176 4.57 -24.55 -16.74
N THR A 177 4.85 -23.32 -17.17
CA THR A 177 5.86 -23.02 -18.20
C THR A 177 7.27 -23.36 -17.72
N ILE A 178 7.61 -22.94 -16.50
CA ILE A 178 8.91 -23.24 -15.88
C ILE A 178 9.06 -24.76 -15.68
N TRP A 179 8.02 -25.44 -15.18
CA TRP A 179 8.03 -26.89 -15.02
C TRP A 179 8.28 -27.60 -16.36
N THR A 180 7.58 -27.19 -17.41
CA THR A 180 7.75 -27.74 -18.75
C THR A 180 9.19 -27.53 -19.25
N ALA A 181 9.75 -26.33 -19.08
CA ALA A 181 11.11 -26.01 -19.48
C ALA A 181 12.16 -26.87 -18.74
N LEU A 182 11.98 -27.09 -17.43
CA LEU A 182 12.84 -27.98 -16.64
C LEU A 182 12.74 -29.43 -17.11
N THR A 183 11.53 -29.95 -17.34
CA THR A 183 11.34 -31.33 -17.81
C THR A 183 11.90 -31.59 -19.22
N GLN A 184 11.96 -30.55 -20.06
CA GLN A 184 12.54 -30.62 -21.41
C GLN A 184 14.06 -30.36 -21.43
N GLY A 185 14.69 -30.10 -20.27
CA GLY A 185 16.13 -29.83 -20.17
C GLY A 185 16.56 -28.50 -20.79
N LEU A 186 15.63 -27.56 -20.97
CA LEU A 186 15.92 -26.21 -21.51
C LEU A 186 16.61 -25.30 -20.48
N ILE A 187 16.54 -25.67 -19.21
CA ILE A 187 17.11 -24.96 -18.06
C ILE A 187 17.81 -26.00 -17.20
N ALA A 188 19.07 -25.76 -16.83
CA ALA A 188 19.92 -26.66 -16.06
C ALA A 188 19.89 -26.34 -14.56
#